data_AF-A0A6P8Z8Z8-F1
#
_entry.id   AF-A0A6P8Z8Z8-F1
#
_cell.length_a   1.000
_cell.length_b   1.000
_cell.length_c   1.000
_cell.angle_alpha   90.00
_cell.angle_beta   90.00
_cell.angle_gamma   90.00
#
_symmetry.space_group_name_H-M   'P 1'
#
loop_
_entity.id
_entity.type
_entity.pdbx_description
1 polymer ?
#
loop_
_entity_poly.entity_id
_entity_poly.type
_entity_poly.pdbx_seq_one_letter_code
_entity_poly.pdbx_strand_id
1 'polypeptide(L)'
;MDHTLPHLLRQVSGTEDLASLRSIKLRVIGREMSLQRLCVYVPNLTELNLDGSSIGSLRELGCGLSGLRVLRVTRCCLDSLDGTFGLSSLAELYAAYNRVQDVGYLACLSNIEHIDLRGNRVHDIRYAGFLTVCPFLRELVLAENPCAAKPGYRAAIREMLPALPTLDGVALCNYQQDDDTDSTSTASLSLGDSTPAGGQAAAQDGVADDEHEVQGAEEEEEDAVEPKDSGDAVTPVDAFTEATDVSKECA
;
A
#
# COMPACT_ATOMS: atom_id res chain seq x y z
N MET A 1 -11.42 28.58 -27.97
CA MET A 1 -12.12 27.81 -26.92
C MET A 1 -11.17 27.72 -25.77
N ASP A 2 -11.58 28.11 -24.56
CA ASP A 2 -10.65 28.24 -23.45
C ASP A 2 -10.40 26.88 -22.79
N HIS A 3 -9.31 26.24 -23.23
CA HIS A 3 -8.75 25.02 -22.66
C HIS A 3 -8.18 25.30 -21.25
N THR A 4 -9.08 25.60 -20.30
CA THR A 4 -8.74 25.87 -18.91
C THR A 4 -9.17 24.69 -18.04
N LEU A 5 -8.28 24.28 -17.15
CA LEU A 5 -8.52 23.19 -16.19
C LEU A 5 -9.91 23.25 -15.51
N PRO A 6 -10.37 24.37 -14.92
CA PRO A 6 -11.71 24.43 -14.31
C PRO A 6 -12.88 24.19 -15.27
N HIS A 7 -12.76 24.55 -16.56
CA HIS A 7 -13.81 24.24 -17.54
C HIS A 7 -13.87 22.73 -17.82
N LEU A 8 -12.71 22.07 -17.95
CA LEU A 8 -12.65 20.62 -18.09
C LEU A 8 -13.20 19.91 -16.86
N LEU A 9 -12.84 20.36 -15.65
CA LEU A 9 -13.35 19.80 -14.39
C LEU A 9 -14.88 19.85 -14.34
N ARG A 10 -15.50 21.01 -14.61
CA ARG A 10 -16.96 21.17 -14.63
C ARG A 10 -17.65 20.33 -15.71
N GLN A 11 -17.04 20.24 -16.89
CA GLN A 11 -17.56 19.46 -18.01
C GLN A 11 -17.54 17.94 -17.71
N VAL A 12 -16.50 17.48 -17.01
CA VAL A 12 -16.34 16.06 -16.63
C VAL A 12 -17.21 15.70 -15.43
N SER A 13 -17.27 16.56 -14.41
CA SER A 13 -18.09 16.29 -13.22
C SER A 13 -19.59 16.51 -13.44
N GLY A 14 -19.97 17.34 -14.42
CA GLY A 14 -21.34 17.81 -14.59
C GLY A 14 -21.80 18.79 -13.49
N THR A 15 -20.90 19.27 -12.64
CA THR A 15 -21.19 20.16 -11.51
C THR A 15 -20.49 21.51 -11.66
N GLU A 16 -21.15 22.61 -11.27
CA GLU A 16 -20.51 23.93 -11.19
C GLU A 16 -19.68 24.10 -9.92
N ASP A 17 -20.12 23.47 -8.83
CA ASP A 17 -19.37 23.34 -7.59
C ASP A 17 -18.35 22.20 -7.72
N LEU A 18 -17.08 22.57 -7.56
CA LEU A 18 -15.93 21.67 -7.56
C LEU A 18 -15.42 21.42 -6.13
N ALA A 19 -15.85 22.20 -5.14
CA ALA A 19 -15.40 22.04 -3.75
C ALA A 19 -16.02 20.82 -3.08
N SER A 20 -17.24 20.42 -3.46
CA SER A 20 -17.89 19.19 -2.98
C SER A 20 -17.48 17.90 -3.69
N LEU A 21 -16.64 17.97 -4.74
CA LEU A 21 -16.22 16.79 -5.49
C LEU A 21 -15.35 15.84 -4.67
N ARG A 22 -15.72 14.56 -4.68
CA ARG A 22 -14.98 13.46 -4.04
C ARG A 22 -14.30 12.53 -5.03
N SER A 23 -14.91 12.22 -6.17
CA SER A 23 -14.34 11.34 -7.20
C SER A 23 -14.36 12.01 -8.57
N ILE A 24 -13.27 11.95 -9.32
CA ILE A 24 -13.20 12.47 -10.69
C ILE A 24 -12.38 11.57 -11.60
N LYS A 25 -12.85 11.40 -12.85
CA LYS A 25 -12.15 10.67 -13.91
C LYS A 25 -11.75 11.61 -15.04
N LEU A 26 -10.46 11.89 -15.18
CA LEU A 26 -9.91 12.77 -16.21
C LEU A 26 -9.08 11.96 -17.22
N ARG A 27 -9.12 12.35 -18.50
CA ARG A 27 -8.15 11.90 -19.50
C ARG A 27 -7.38 13.12 -19.98
N VAL A 28 -6.08 13.15 -19.69
CA VAL A 28 -5.26 14.35 -19.85
C VAL A 28 -3.97 14.02 -20.60
N ILE A 29 -3.57 14.87 -21.54
CA ILE A 29 -2.24 14.79 -22.17
C ILE A 29 -1.38 15.85 -21.48
N GLY A 30 -0.40 15.44 -20.67
CA GLY A 30 0.40 16.33 -19.80
C GLY A 30 1.25 17.37 -20.54
N ARG A 31 1.40 17.23 -21.86
CA ARG A 31 1.98 18.27 -22.73
C ARG A 31 1.06 19.46 -22.98
N GLU A 32 -0.24 19.30 -22.78
CA GLU A 32 -1.27 20.28 -23.14
C GLU A 32 -1.94 20.92 -21.90
N MET A 33 -1.95 20.22 -20.77
CA MET A 33 -2.64 20.64 -19.54
C MET A 33 -1.83 20.31 -18.29
N SER A 34 -1.50 21.33 -17.48
CA SER A 34 -0.88 21.14 -16.16
C SER A 34 -1.95 20.90 -15.08
N LEU A 35 -1.80 19.80 -14.35
CA LEU A 35 -2.68 19.43 -13.23
C LEU A 35 -2.18 19.98 -11.87
N GLN A 36 -1.09 20.76 -11.84
CA GLN A 36 -0.42 21.19 -10.60
C GLN A 36 -1.30 22.02 -9.64
N ARG A 37 -2.43 22.54 -10.12
CA ARG A 37 -3.40 23.33 -9.34
C ARG A 37 -4.72 22.60 -9.10
N LEU A 38 -4.78 21.28 -9.29
CA LEU A 38 -5.99 20.47 -9.07
C LEU A 38 -6.55 20.69 -7.65
N CYS A 39 -5.67 20.70 -6.64
CA CYS A 39 -5.98 20.93 -5.23
C CYS A 39 -6.72 22.25 -4.93
N VAL A 40 -6.55 23.29 -5.77
CA VAL A 40 -7.24 24.58 -5.62
C VAL A 40 -8.71 24.49 -6.04
N TYR A 41 -9.01 23.61 -7.00
CA TYR A 41 -10.35 23.46 -7.56
C TYR A 41 -11.15 22.33 -6.89
N VAL A 42 -10.50 21.22 -6.55
CA VAL A 42 -11.11 20.03 -5.93
C VAL A 42 -10.39 19.67 -4.61
N PRO A 43 -10.46 20.52 -3.56
CA PRO A 43 -9.73 20.31 -2.30
C PRO A 43 -10.18 19.06 -1.53
N ASN A 44 -11.43 18.64 -1.67
CA ASN A 44 -12.02 17.49 -0.96
C ASN A 44 -12.00 16.18 -1.78
N LEU A 45 -11.15 16.12 -2.81
CA LEU A 45 -11.06 14.96 -3.70
C LEU A 45 -10.47 13.75 -2.96
N THR A 46 -11.24 12.67 -2.85
CA THR A 46 -10.85 11.39 -2.25
C THR A 46 -10.40 10.37 -3.29
N GLU A 47 -10.85 10.49 -4.54
CA GLU A 47 -10.52 9.56 -5.63
C GLU A 47 -10.20 10.31 -6.93
N LEU A 48 -9.11 9.91 -7.59
CA LEU A 48 -8.67 10.47 -8.84
C LEU A 48 -8.35 9.34 -9.82
N ASN A 49 -9.16 9.24 -10.88
CA ASN A 49 -8.89 8.36 -12.00
C ASN A 49 -8.31 9.19 -13.17
N LEU A 50 -7.16 8.75 -13.66
CA LEU A 50 -6.41 9.33 -14.77
C LEU A 50 -6.08 8.28 -15.84
N ASP A 51 -6.77 7.12 -15.84
CA ASP A 51 -6.42 5.94 -16.65
C ASP A 51 -6.35 6.25 -18.17
N GLY A 52 -5.18 6.00 -18.75
CA GLY A 52 -4.86 6.32 -20.15
C GLY A 52 -4.74 7.83 -20.44
N SER A 53 -4.40 8.62 -19.43
CA SER A 53 -3.75 9.93 -19.61
C SER A 53 -2.31 9.76 -20.12
N SER A 54 -1.57 10.85 -20.30
CA SER A 54 -0.14 10.83 -20.60
C SER A 54 0.55 11.76 -19.60
N ILE A 55 1.06 11.20 -18.51
CA ILE A 55 1.60 11.91 -17.35
C ILE A 55 2.99 11.34 -17.09
N GLY A 56 4.04 12.15 -17.24
CA GLY A 56 5.43 11.69 -17.13
C GLY A 56 5.86 11.43 -15.68
N SER A 57 5.33 12.22 -14.74
CA SER A 57 5.61 12.13 -13.30
C SER A 57 4.40 12.56 -12.47
N LEU A 58 4.20 11.94 -11.29
CA LEU A 58 3.13 12.33 -10.36
C LEU A 58 3.28 13.76 -9.83
N ARG A 59 4.46 14.37 -9.95
CA ARG A 59 4.71 15.80 -9.72
C ARG A 59 3.83 16.73 -10.57
N GLU A 60 3.31 16.25 -11.71
CA GLU A 60 2.35 16.99 -12.54
C GLU A 60 1.00 17.20 -11.84
N LEU A 61 0.63 16.36 -10.87
CA LEU A 61 -0.59 16.52 -10.05
C LEU A 61 -0.47 17.63 -8.99
N GLY A 62 0.74 18.14 -8.77
CA GLY A 62 1.03 19.16 -7.76
C GLY A 62 1.11 18.60 -6.34
N CYS A 63 0.83 19.45 -5.36
CA CYS A 63 0.83 19.12 -3.94
C CYS A 63 -0.44 19.64 -3.27
N GLY A 64 -0.80 19.08 -2.11
CA GLY A 64 -1.97 19.51 -1.35
C GLY A 64 -3.28 18.78 -1.68
N LEU A 65 -3.22 17.61 -2.35
CA LEU A 65 -4.34 16.68 -2.42
C LEU A 65 -4.37 15.79 -1.16
N SER A 66 -4.46 16.43 0.01
CA SER A 66 -4.39 15.78 1.33
C SER A 66 -5.59 14.90 1.66
N GLY A 67 -6.70 15.03 0.93
CA GLY A 67 -7.87 14.14 1.03
C GLY A 67 -7.79 12.89 0.16
N LEU A 68 -6.81 12.79 -0.77
CA LEU A 68 -6.81 11.76 -1.80
C LEU A 68 -6.45 10.40 -1.21
N ARG A 69 -7.39 9.45 -1.28
CA ARG A 69 -7.25 8.06 -0.83
C ARG A 69 -7.00 7.09 -1.98
N VAL A 70 -7.60 7.30 -3.15
CA VAL A 70 -7.49 6.39 -4.30
C VAL A 70 -6.92 7.13 -5.52
N LEU A 71 -5.84 6.62 -6.11
CA LEU A 71 -5.25 7.15 -7.34
C LEU A 71 -5.14 6.03 -8.38
N ARG A 72 -5.76 6.23 -9.54
CA ARG A 72 -5.68 5.33 -10.70
C ARG A 72 -4.98 6.06 -11.84
N VAL A 73 -3.81 5.56 -12.24
CA VAL A 73 -2.92 6.10 -13.28
C VAL A 73 -2.47 4.98 -14.22
N THR A 74 -3.40 4.09 -14.58
CA THR A 74 -3.14 2.91 -15.41
C THR A 74 -2.83 3.33 -16.85
N ARG A 75 -1.77 2.79 -17.46
CA ARG A 75 -1.35 3.13 -18.84
C ARG A 75 -1.12 4.63 -19.07
N CYS A 76 -0.55 5.34 -18.08
CA CYS A 76 -0.26 6.77 -18.17
C CYS A 76 1.10 7.11 -18.80
N CYS A 77 1.88 6.12 -19.26
CA CYS A 77 3.28 6.26 -19.67
C CYS A 77 4.19 6.83 -18.56
N LEU A 78 3.83 6.61 -17.29
CA LEU A 78 4.56 7.12 -16.14
C LEU A 78 5.95 6.48 -16.04
N ASP A 79 7.01 7.28 -16.14
CA ASP A 79 8.40 6.80 -16.05
C ASP A 79 8.90 6.79 -14.58
N SER A 80 8.36 7.63 -13.70
CA SER A 80 8.71 7.70 -12.28
C SER A 80 7.52 8.07 -11.38
N LEU A 81 7.52 7.50 -10.16
CA LEU A 81 6.58 7.80 -9.09
C LEU A 81 6.98 9.06 -8.27
N ASP A 82 8.02 9.79 -8.66
CA ASP A 82 8.35 11.08 -8.06
C ASP A 82 7.13 12.02 -8.05
N GLY A 83 6.85 12.61 -6.87
CA GLY A 83 5.62 13.38 -6.60
C GLY A 83 4.71 12.78 -5.50
N THR A 84 4.86 11.49 -5.18
CA THR A 84 4.10 10.77 -4.12
C THR A 84 4.09 11.46 -2.76
N PHE A 85 5.15 12.20 -2.41
CA PHE A 85 5.24 12.97 -1.15
C PHE A 85 4.08 13.97 -0.96
N GLY A 86 3.42 14.40 -2.04
CA GLY A 86 2.26 15.29 -1.98
C GLY A 86 0.93 14.60 -1.67
N LEU A 87 0.91 13.27 -1.53
CA LEU A 87 -0.26 12.39 -1.44
C LEU A 87 -0.26 11.57 -0.13
N SER A 88 0.00 12.22 1.01
CA SER A 88 0.21 11.56 2.31
C SER A 88 -0.94 10.65 2.80
N SER A 89 -2.15 10.86 2.31
CA SER A 89 -3.36 10.12 2.72
C SER A 89 -3.76 9.00 1.75
N LEU A 90 -2.90 8.70 0.76
CA LEU A 90 -3.18 7.71 -0.26
C LEU A 90 -3.18 6.30 0.34
N ALA A 91 -4.31 5.61 0.21
CA ALA A 91 -4.55 4.23 0.65
C ALA A 91 -4.49 3.23 -0.52
N GLU A 92 -4.85 3.64 -1.73
CA GLU A 92 -4.84 2.78 -2.92
C GLU A 92 -4.13 3.46 -4.09
N LEU A 93 -3.13 2.80 -4.66
CA LEU A 93 -2.42 3.23 -5.87
C LEU A 93 -2.50 2.15 -6.95
N TYR A 94 -3.14 2.49 -8.07
CA TYR A 94 -3.18 1.66 -9.27
C TYR A 94 -2.35 2.32 -10.37
N ALA A 95 -1.15 1.81 -10.60
CA ALA A 95 -0.18 2.32 -11.56
C ALA A 95 0.28 1.24 -12.56
N ALA A 96 -0.61 0.30 -12.90
CA ALA A 96 -0.32 -0.78 -13.83
C ALA A 96 -0.05 -0.31 -15.28
N TYR A 97 0.73 -1.11 -16.02
CA TYR A 97 1.14 -0.90 -17.41
C TYR A 97 1.80 0.46 -17.68
N ASN A 98 2.69 0.87 -16.77
CA ASN A 98 3.53 2.07 -16.90
C ASN A 98 5.00 1.68 -17.16
N ARG A 99 5.92 2.61 -16.97
CA ARG A 99 7.37 2.45 -17.22
C ARG A 99 8.21 2.62 -15.95
N VAL A 100 7.57 2.58 -14.78
CA VAL A 100 8.19 2.77 -13.47
C VAL A 100 9.27 1.72 -13.24
N GLN A 101 10.45 2.18 -12.81
CA GLN A 101 11.60 1.33 -12.50
C GLN A 101 11.93 1.31 -11.00
N ASP A 102 11.69 2.42 -10.30
CA ASP A 102 11.99 2.59 -8.88
C ASP A 102 10.69 2.75 -8.07
N VAL A 103 10.56 1.93 -7.03
CA VAL A 103 9.42 1.92 -6.10
C VAL A 103 9.74 2.61 -4.77
N GLY A 104 11.00 3.04 -4.55
CA GLY A 104 11.43 3.71 -3.32
C GLY A 104 10.67 5.01 -3.01
N TYR A 105 10.16 5.69 -4.03
CA TYR A 105 9.29 6.86 -3.89
C TYR A 105 7.98 6.58 -3.13
N LEU A 106 7.54 5.32 -3.04
CA LEU A 106 6.32 4.93 -2.32
C LEU A 106 6.54 4.84 -0.80
N ALA A 107 7.78 4.79 -0.32
CA ALA A 107 8.09 4.69 1.12
C ALA A 107 7.64 5.91 1.95
N CYS A 108 7.33 7.02 1.29
CA CYS A 108 6.74 8.20 1.93
C CYS A 108 5.22 8.10 2.17
N LEU A 109 4.56 7.07 1.64
CA LEU A 109 3.12 6.87 1.78
C LEU A 109 2.83 6.03 3.03
N SER A 110 2.70 6.68 4.19
CA SER A 110 2.48 6.00 5.47
C SER A 110 1.16 5.22 5.54
N ASN A 111 0.14 5.65 4.80
CA ASN A 111 -1.23 5.14 4.86
C ASN A 111 -1.59 4.18 3.71
N ILE A 112 -0.62 3.76 2.90
CA ILE A 112 -0.88 2.93 1.72
C ILE A 112 -1.24 1.48 2.12
N GLU A 113 -2.37 1.00 1.60
CA GLU A 113 -2.92 -0.34 1.84
C GLU A 113 -2.80 -1.24 0.60
N HIS A 114 -3.05 -0.71 -0.60
CA HIS A 114 -3.01 -1.47 -1.86
C HIS A 114 -2.13 -0.78 -2.91
N ILE A 115 -1.19 -1.53 -3.50
CA ILE A 115 -0.28 -1.05 -4.56
C ILE A 115 -0.34 -2.02 -5.75
N ASP A 116 -0.90 -1.57 -6.88
CA ASP A 116 -0.80 -2.27 -8.16
C ASP A 116 0.23 -1.60 -9.08
N LEU A 117 1.35 -2.30 -9.29
CA LEU A 117 2.43 -1.93 -10.19
C LEU A 117 2.61 -2.98 -11.31
N ARG A 118 1.58 -3.76 -11.63
CA ARG A 118 1.62 -4.78 -12.68
C ARG A 118 2.12 -4.25 -14.02
N GLY A 119 2.96 -5.01 -14.72
CA GLY A 119 3.41 -4.66 -16.09
C GLY A 119 4.27 -3.39 -16.17
N ASN A 120 5.05 -3.10 -15.12
CA ASN A 120 6.04 -2.02 -15.09
C ASN A 120 7.44 -2.54 -15.42
N ARG A 121 8.47 -1.72 -15.17
CA ARG A 121 9.89 -2.01 -15.47
C ARG A 121 10.72 -2.15 -14.19
N VAL A 122 10.12 -2.60 -13.09
CA VAL A 122 10.84 -2.81 -11.82
C VAL A 122 11.80 -3.98 -12.00
N HIS A 123 13.10 -3.68 -12.09
CA HIS A 123 14.13 -4.69 -12.33
C HIS A 123 14.67 -5.32 -11.05
N ASP A 124 14.70 -4.56 -9.95
CA ASP A 124 15.34 -4.96 -8.71
C ASP A 124 14.35 -4.90 -7.55
N ILE A 125 14.25 -6.01 -6.84
CA ILE A 125 13.30 -6.16 -5.73
C ILE A 125 13.81 -5.50 -4.44
N ARG A 126 15.10 -5.16 -4.37
CA ARG A 126 15.69 -4.46 -3.22
C ARG A 126 14.97 -3.16 -2.88
N TYR A 127 14.46 -2.45 -3.90
CA TYR A 127 13.67 -1.23 -3.72
C TYR A 127 12.32 -1.47 -3.02
N ALA A 128 11.73 -2.67 -3.13
CA ALA A 128 10.52 -3.01 -2.38
C ALA A 128 10.79 -3.09 -0.85
N GLY A 129 12.04 -3.24 -0.43
CA GLY A 129 12.43 -3.16 0.99
C GLY A 129 12.15 -1.80 1.63
N PHE A 130 12.06 -0.72 0.85
CA PHE A 130 11.63 0.58 1.38
C PHE A 130 10.14 0.62 1.74
N LEU A 131 9.32 -0.32 1.26
CA LEU A 131 7.92 -0.48 1.66
C LEU A 131 7.76 -1.08 3.08
N THR A 132 8.84 -1.50 3.75
CA THR A 132 8.81 -1.87 5.18
C THR A 132 8.36 -0.72 6.08
N VAL A 133 8.51 0.52 5.60
CA VAL A 133 8.09 1.76 6.29
C VAL A 133 6.58 2.00 6.19
N CYS A 134 5.85 1.23 5.37
CA CYS A 134 4.40 1.32 5.18
C CYS A 134 3.68 0.26 6.03
N PRO A 135 3.28 0.55 7.29
CA PRO A 135 2.76 -0.46 8.21
C PRO A 135 1.39 -1.02 7.82
N PHE A 136 0.63 -0.31 6.99
CA PHE A 136 -0.73 -0.69 6.57
C PHE A 136 -0.76 -1.45 5.23
N LEU A 137 0.38 -1.72 4.60
CA LEU A 137 0.42 -2.35 3.27
C LEU A 137 -0.13 -3.79 3.30
N ARG A 138 -1.29 -3.99 2.69
CA ARG A 138 -2.06 -5.25 2.64
C ARG A 138 -1.80 -6.04 1.37
N GLU A 139 -1.59 -5.34 0.26
CA GLU A 139 -1.47 -5.96 -1.06
C GLU A 139 -0.45 -5.22 -1.93
N LEU A 140 0.45 -6.01 -2.52
CA LEU A 140 1.42 -5.55 -3.51
C LEU A 140 1.33 -6.43 -4.76
N VAL A 141 1.14 -5.82 -5.92
CA VAL A 141 1.16 -6.50 -7.22
C VAL A 141 2.32 -5.97 -8.04
N LEU A 142 3.29 -6.84 -8.31
CA LEU A 142 4.44 -6.61 -9.18
C LEU A 142 4.48 -7.63 -10.35
N ALA A 143 3.41 -8.40 -10.56
CA ALA A 143 3.23 -9.28 -11.70
C ALA A 143 3.59 -8.59 -13.03
N GLU A 144 4.10 -9.36 -14.01
CA GLU A 144 4.58 -8.82 -15.30
C GLU A 144 5.74 -7.79 -15.20
N ASN A 145 6.42 -7.64 -14.04
CA ASN A 145 7.69 -6.91 -13.94
C ASN A 145 8.91 -7.83 -14.13
N PRO A 146 10.07 -7.30 -14.58
CA PRO A 146 11.31 -8.06 -14.67
C PRO A 146 11.81 -8.62 -13.33
N CYS A 147 11.44 -8.02 -12.19
CA CYS A 147 11.75 -8.57 -10.86
C CYS A 147 10.98 -9.86 -10.56
N ALA A 148 9.71 -9.96 -10.97
CA ALA A 148 8.84 -11.13 -10.75
C ALA A 148 9.28 -12.36 -11.58
N ALA A 149 10.01 -12.13 -12.67
CA ALA A 149 10.60 -13.20 -13.49
C ALA A 149 11.85 -13.86 -12.86
N LYS A 150 12.36 -13.34 -11.73
CA LYS A 150 13.55 -13.90 -11.06
C LYS A 150 13.19 -15.10 -10.18
N PRO A 151 14.01 -16.17 -10.16
CA PRO A 151 13.81 -17.28 -9.23
C PRO A 151 13.92 -16.78 -7.78
N GLY A 152 13.07 -17.30 -6.89
CA GLY A 152 13.03 -16.90 -5.49
C GLY A 152 12.36 -15.55 -5.19
N TYR A 153 11.82 -14.83 -6.19
CA TYR A 153 11.16 -13.52 -6.03
C TYR A 153 10.14 -13.47 -4.87
N ARG A 154 9.22 -14.45 -4.76
CA ARG A 154 8.22 -14.50 -3.68
C ARG A 154 8.85 -14.72 -2.30
N ALA A 155 9.91 -15.53 -2.22
CA ALA A 155 10.62 -15.78 -0.96
C ALA A 155 11.40 -14.53 -0.51
N ALA A 156 12.10 -13.87 -1.45
CA ALA A 156 12.80 -12.62 -1.19
C ALA A 156 11.83 -11.51 -0.71
N ILE A 157 10.66 -11.35 -1.34
CA ILE A 157 9.64 -10.42 -0.84
C ILE A 157 9.16 -10.82 0.55
N ARG A 158 8.93 -12.11 0.84
CA ARG A 158 8.51 -12.54 2.18
C ARG A 158 9.56 -12.28 3.27
N GLU A 159 10.85 -12.42 2.95
CA GLU A 159 11.94 -12.06 3.87
C GLU A 159 12.06 -10.55 4.07
N MET A 160 11.85 -9.76 3.00
CA MET A 160 11.96 -8.30 3.04
C MET A 160 10.72 -7.58 3.61
N LEU A 161 9.52 -8.12 3.37
CA LEU A 161 8.22 -7.58 3.76
C LEU A 161 7.41 -8.65 4.50
N PRO A 162 7.84 -9.08 5.70
CA PRO A 162 7.16 -10.14 6.45
C PRO A 162 5.76 -9.75 6.92
N ALA A 163 5.46 -8.44 6.97
CA ALA A 163 4.14 -7.90 7.32
C ALA A 163 3.12 -8.00 6.17
N LEU A 164 3.56 -8.19 4.91
CA LEU A 164 2.70 -8.16 3.73
C LEU A 164 1.79 -9.41 3.66
N PRO A 165 0.45 -9.27 3.74
CA PRO A 165 -0.48 -10.39 3.64
C PRO A 165 -0.55 -11.02 2.25
N THR A 166 -0.58 -10.21 1.18
CA THR A 166 -0.87 -10.66 -0.19
C THR A 166 0.14 -10.12 -1.19
N LEU A 167 0.68 -11.01 -2.03
CA LEU A 167 1.59 -10.68 -3.13
C LEU A 167 1.07 -11.26 -4.44
N ASP A 168 0.86 -10.40 -5.43
CA ASP A 168 0.34 -10.78 -6.77
C ASP A 168 -0.99 -11.54 -6.72
N GLY A 169 -1.90 -11.12 -5.83
CA GLY A 169 -3.20 -11.77 -5.59
C GLY A 169 -3.12 -13.12 -4.86
N VAL A 170 -1.94 -13.52 -4.37
CA VAL A 170 -1.72 -14.78 -3.65
C VAL A 170 -1.16 -14.49 -2.26
N ALA A 171 -1.82 -15.03 -1.23
CA ALA A 171 -1.42 -14.88 0.16
C ALA A 171 0.05 -15.30 0.40
N LEU A 172 0.76 -14.54 1.23
CA LEU A 172 2.09 -14.86 1.72
C LEU A 172 2.06 -15.55 3.09
N CYS A 173 0.97 -15.44 3.85
CA CYS A 173 0.74 -16.27 5.03
C CYS A 173 0.50 -17.73 4.61
N ASN A 174 1.20 -18.66 5.28
CA ASN A 174 1.08 -20.09 5.00
C ASN A 174 -0.33 -20.59 5.34
N TYR A 175 -0.96 -21.30 4.41
CA TYR A 175 -1.59 -22.55 4.83
C TYR A 175 -0.47 -23.51 5.24
N GLN A 176 -0.66 -24.19 6.36
CA GLN A 176 0.26 -25.23 6.79
C GLN A 176 0.34 -26.32 5.73
N GLN A 177 1.54 -26.92 5.66
CA GLN A 177 1.76 -28.11 4.88
C GLN A 177 1.17 -29.29 5.66
N ASP A 178 -0.16 -29.37 5.67
CA ASP A 178 -0.92 -30.49 6.23
C ASP A 178 -0.88 -31.65 5.22
N ASP A 179 0.33 -32.17 4.98
CA ASP A 179 0.57 -33.50 4.40
C ASP A 179 0.22 -34.58 5.46
N ASP A 180 -1.05 -34.60 5.88
CA ASP A 180 -1.65 -35.67 6.66
C ASP A 180 -1.86 -36.90 5.75
N THR A 181 -0.75 -37.49 5.30
CA THR A 181 -0.75 -38.83 4.67
C THR A 181 -0.49 -39.90 5.73
N ASP A 182 -1.42 -40.05 6.67
CA ASP A 182 -1.44 -41.22 7.56
C ASP A 182 -2.04 -42.45 6.87
N SER A 183 -1.62 -43.63 7.36
CA SER A 183 -2.23 -44.95 7.16
C SER A 183 -2.09 -45.57 5.74
N THR A 184 -1.44 -46.73 5.54
CA THR A 184 -1.15 -47.85 6.47
C THR A 184 0.02 -48.77 6.08
N SER A 185 0.77 -49.23 7.09
CA SER A 185 1.28 -50.61 7.31
C SER A 185 2.28 -51.28 6.35
N THR A 186 3.46 -51.68 6.85
CA THR A 186 3.72 -53.09 7.30
C THR A 186 5.08 -53.30 7.99
N ALA A 187 5.09 -54.21 8.98
CA ALA A 187 6.21 -54.98 9.57
C ALA A 187 7.49 -54.22 10.06
N SER A 188 7.74 -54.03 11.36
CA SER A 188 8.07 -55.02 12.43
C SER A 188 9.50 -55.60 12.39
N LEU A 189 10.38 -55.12 13.28
CA LEU A 189 11.44 -55.90 13.95
C LEU A 189 11.66 -55.35 15.38
N SER A 190 12.10 -56.22 16.31
CA SER A 190 12.06 -56.01 17.78
C SER A 190 13.47 -55.98 18.44
N LEU A 191 13.50 -55.92 19.80
CA LEU A 191 14.66 -56.00 20.73
C LEU A 191 15.40 -54.64 20.92
N GLY A 192 15.88 -54.15 22.07
CA GLY A 192 15.94 -54.57 23.49
C GLY A 192 17.09 -53.77 24.17
N ASP A 193 17.23 -53.60 25.49
CA ASP A 193 16.38 -53.89 26.67
C ASP A 193 16.98 -53.18 27.93
N SER A 194 16.29 -53.18 29.08
CA SER A 194 16.78 -52.93 30.47
C SER A 194 17.35 -51.55 30.91
N THR A 195 16.75 -51.00 31.98
CA THR A 195 17.35 -50.14 33.04
C THR A 195 18.10 -51.03 34.08
N PRO A 196 18.84 -50.56 35.14
CA PRO A 196 18.71 -49.27 35.86
C PRO A 196 19.98 -48.63 36.53
N ALA A 197 19.73 -47.55 37.29
CA ALA A 197 20.35 -47.14 38.57
C ALA A 197 21.67 -46.33 38.65
N GLY A 198 21.66 -45.27 39.50
CA GLY A 198 22.65 -45.14 40.58
C GLY A 198 23.36 -43.80 40.88
N GLY A 199 22.73 -42.88 41.64
CA GLY A 199 23.38 -41.91 42.55
C GLY A 199 24.28 -40.78 41.96
N GLN A 200 24.78 -39.80 42.72
CA GLN A 200 24.37 -39.20 44.01
C GLN A 200 25.16 -37.87 44.26
N ALA A 201 24.80 -37.10 45.32
CA ALA A 201 25.50 -35.91 45.87
C ALA A 201 25.46 -34.60 45.02
N ALA A 202 25.57 -33.36 45.51
CA ALA A 202 25.52 -32.61 46.80
C ALA A 202 26.11 -31.21 46.44
N ALA A 203 25.96 -30.06 47.14
CA ALA A 203 25.09 -29.52 48.20
C ALA A 203 25.36 -27.99 48.31
N GLN A 204 24.45 -27.22 48.95
CA GLN A 204 24.73 -25.96 49.73
C GLN A 204 25.31 -24.71 48.97
N ASP A 205 25.23 -23.44 49.42
CA ASP A 205 24.62 -22.77 50.60
C ASP A 205 24.39 -21.24 50.35
N GLY A 206 23.72 -20.53 51.28
CA GLY A 206 23.77 -19.05 51.48
C GLY A 206 22.84 -18.17 50.60
N VAL A 207 21.90 -17.30 51.05
CA VAL A 207 21.61 -16.46 52.28
C VAL A 207 22.01 -14.97 52.15
N ALA A 208 21.18 -14.09 52.74
CA ALA A 208 21.17 -12.60 52.79
C ALA A 208 20.47 -11.92 51.58
N ASP A 209 19.33 -11.24 51.72
CA ASP A 209 18.97 -10.07 52.58
C ASP A 209 19.61 -8.76 52.07
N ASP A 210 18.80 -7.77 51.65
CA ASP A 210 18.50 -6.56 52.45
C ASP A 210 17.55 -5.59 51.69
N GLU A 211 17.01 -4.59 52.38
CA GLU A 211 15.92 -3.72 51.94
C GLU A 211 16.41 -2.40 51.32
N HIS A 212 15.59 -1.74 50.47
CA HIS A 212 15.43 -0.28 50.60
C HIS A 212 14.17 0.29 49.91
N GLU A 213 13.51 1.22 50.61
CA GLU A 213 12.51 2.16 50.07
C GLU A 213 13.13 3.16 49.08
N VAL A 214 12.31 3.82 48.24
CA VAL A 214 11.98 5.27 48.37
C VAL A 214 10.92 5.70 47.33
N GLN A 215 10.26 6.81 47.64
CA GLN A 215 9.01 7.37 47.09
C GLN A 215 9.17 8.20 45.79
N GLY A 216 8.02 8.53 45.17
CA GLY A 216 7.81 9.54 44.11
C GLY A 216 6.67 9.07 43.18
N ALA A 217 5.47 9.67 43.12
CA ALA A 217 5.13 11.05 42.75
C ALA A 217 5.55 11.35 41.28
N GLU A 218 4.73 11.91 40.38
CA GLU A 218 3.52 12.73 40.55
C GLU A 218 2.41 12.34 39.53
N GLU A 219 1.20 12.90 39.71
CA GLU A 219 0.06 12.82 38.80
C GLU A 219 0.27 13.78 37.60
N GLU A 220 -0.18 13.43 36.39
CA GLU A 220 -0.85 14.29 35.38
C GLU A 220 -1.14 13.45 34.11
N GLU A 221 -2.42 13.22 33.75
CA GLU A 221 -2.83 13.13 32.35
C GLU A 221 -4.31 13.54 32.18
N GLU A 222 -4.63 14.11 31.02
CA GLU A 222 -5.70 15.12 30.88
C GLU A 222 -7.10 14.57 30.49
N ASP A 223 -8.11 15.44 30.61
CA ASP A 223 -9.51 15.18 30.28
C ASP A 223 -9.74 14.65 28.85
N ALA A 224 -10.16 13.39 28.74
CA ALA A 224 -10.66 12.81 27.51
C ALA A 224 -12.10 13.27 27.21
N VAL A 225 -12.26 14.36 26.46
CA VAL A 225 -13.58 14.83 25.97
C VAL A 225 -13.96 14.11 24.67
N GLU A 226 -14.98 13.25 24.72
CA GLU A 226 -15.64 12.71 23.52
C GLU A 226 -16.27 13.81 22.67
N PRO A 227 -16.10 13.77 21.33
CA PRO A 227 -17.13 14.21 20.40
C PRO A 227 -17.90 13.00 19.87
N LYS A 228 -19.18 12.90 20.25
CA LYS A 228 -20.15 12.08 19.53
C LYS A 228 -20.35 12.68 18.15
N ASP A 229 -20.01 11.96 17.09
CA ASP A 229 -20.47 12.32 15.74
C ASP A 229 -21.60 11.40 15.30
N SER A 230 -22.70 12.03 14.92
CA SER A 230 -23.90 11.40 14.39
C SER A 230 -23.67 10.98 12.95
N GLY A 231 -23.96 9.73 12.60
CA GLY A 231 -23.79 9.27 11.24
C GLY A 231 -24.71 9.97 10.26
N ASP A 232 -24.14 10.43 9.15
CA ASP A 232 -24.86 10.65 7.88
C ASP A 232 -24.16 9.88 6.76
N ALA A 233 -24.78 8.77 6.35
CA ALA A 233 -24.29 7.91 5.29
C ALA A 233 -24.58 8.53 3.92
N VAL A 234 -23.76 9.50 3.51
CA VAL A 234 -23.83 10.06 2.15
C VAL A 234 -23.17 9.09 1.17
N THR A 235 -24.00 8.31 0.48
CA THR A 235 -23.61 7.43 -0.63
C THR A 235 -22.83 8.21 -1.70
N PRO A 236 -21.72 7.68 -2.24
CA PRO A 236 -21.07 8.28 -3.41
C PRO A 236 -22.05 8.29 -4.57
N VAL A 237 -22.26 9.46 -5.18
CA VAL A 237 -23.02 9.56 -6.42
C VAL A 237 -22.03 9.25 -7.55
N ASP A 238 -22.12 8.05 -8.12
CA ASP A 238 -21.28 7.57 -9.21
C ASP A 238 -21.46 8.41 -10.49
N ALA A 239 -20.74 9.53 -10.58
CA ALA A 239 -20.67 10.39 -11.75
C ALA A 239 -19.79 9.76 -12.85
N PHE A 240 -20.20 8.61 -13.38
CA PHE A 240 -19.58 7.96 -14.54
C PHE A 240 -19.92 8.72 -15.83
N THR A 241 -19.23 9.83 -16.06
CA THR A 241 -19.27 10.56 -17.33
C THR A 241 -17.99 10.29 -18.13
N GLU A 242 -18.07 9.48 -19.18
CA GLU A 242 -16.96 9.33 -20.12
C GLU A 242 -16.83 10.57 -21.02
N ALA A 243 -15.85 11.42 -20.72
CA ALA A 243 -15.36 12.42 -21.66
C ALA A 243 -14.49 11.75 -22.74
N THR A 244 -15.13 11.15 -23.74
CA THR A 244 -14.47 10.63 -24.96
C THR A 244 -14.61 11.61 -26.13
N ASP A 245 -13.55 12.35 -26.45
CA ASP A 245 -13.15 12.76 -27.82
C ASP A 245 -11.80 13.54 -27.72
N VAL A 246 -10.88 13.60 -28.69
CA VAL A 246 -10.85 13.13 -30.09
C VAL A 246 -9.41 12.67 -30.43
N SER A 247 -9.25 11.76 -31.40
CA SER A 247 -8.08 11.63 -32.31
C SER A 247 -6.70 11.13 -31.80
N LYS A 248 -6.40 9.89 -32.22
CA LYS A 248 -5.19 9.43 -32.95
C LYS A 248 -3.84 9.17 -32.23
N GLU A 249 -3.28 8.01 -32.62
CA GLU A 249 -1.86 7.65 -32.71
C GLU A 249 -0.95 7.82 -31.47
N CYS A 250 -0.88 6.73 -30.69
CA CYS A 250 0.40 6.26 -30.19
C CYS A 250 0.88 5.11 -31.07
N ALA A 251 1.89 5.38 -31.89
CA ALA A 251 2.76 4.40 -32.56
C ALA A 251 4.14 4.41 -31.87
#